data_AF-A0A4V2HDU5-F1
#
_entry.id   AF-A0A4V2HDU5-F1
#
_cell.length_a   1.000
_cell.length_b   1.000
_cell.length_c   1.000
_cell.angle_alpha   90.00
_cell.angle_beta   90.00
_cell.angle_gamma   90.00
#
_symmetry.space_group_name_H-M   'P 1'
#
loop_
_entity.id
_entity.type
_entity.pdbx_description
1 polymer ?
#
loop_
_entity_poly.entity_id
_entity_poly.type
_entity_poly.pdbx_seq_one_letter_code
_entity_poly.pdbx_strand_id
1 'polypeptide(L)'
;MKRFILTLTIAALLAPGLSFAQDSTRPEPQKTNKLRLFKAGGIGCAAGAGIALLTGKKDKALTVCAAGAIVGGIASYQAQLKEFRELEAEAKAAGLDAQVHTKTVETKDGQAEALDKLVIRYPAADMQPVSAKTGATLDKLAALLKASKEKLTVGFSGADAAVCQVPVVELAKRGALQNATVDDQCGRGDYAITVSPIPDVR
;
A
#
# COMPACT_ATOMS: atom_id res chain seq x y z
N MET A 1 -36.26 -46.13 38.65
CA MET A 1 -34.82 -45.96 38.32
C MET A 1 -34.58 -44.50 37.97
N LYS A 2 -33.49 -43.92 38.49
CA LYS A 2 -33.11 -42.49 38.54
C LYS A 2 -33.14 -41.83 37.14
N ARG A 3 -33.90 -40.76 36.89
CA ARG A 3 -33.70 -39.32 37.23
C ARG A 3 -32.34 -38.78 36.78
N PHE A 4 -32.31 -37.90 35.78
CA PHE A 4 -31.83 -36.52 35.94
C PHE A 4 -32.52 -35.59 34.93
N ILE A 5 -33.26 -34.65 35.51
CA ILE A 5 -33.94 -33.51 34.91
C ILE A 5 -32.97 -32.34 35.03
N LEU A 6 -32.79 -31.55 33.98
CA LEU A 6 -32.27 -30.18 34.09
C LEU A 6 -32.90 -29.31 33.01
N THR A 7 -34.10 -28.84 33.34
CA THR A 7 -34.74 -27.66 32.77
C THR A 7 -34.10 -26.40 33.37
N LEU A 8 -33.66 -25.48 32.51
CA LEU A 8 -33.43 -24.08 32.88
C LEU A 8 -34.12 -23.19 31.83
N THR A 9 -35.29 -22.70 32.24
CA THR A 9 -36.13 -21.68 31.61
C THR A 9 -35.67 -20.26 31.96
N ILE A 10 -36.23 -19.27 31.24
CA ILE A 10 -36.30 -17.80 31.47
C ILE A 10 -35.32 -17.02 30.55
N ALA A 11 -35.70 -16.02 29.74
CA ALA A 11 -36.99 -15.49 29.32
C ALA A 11 -36.79 -14.62 28.06
N ALA A 12 -37.84 -14.51 27.26
CA ALA A 12 -37.99 -13.56 26.16
C ALA A 12 -38.20 -12.12 26.66
N LEU A 13 -37.66 -11.15 25.94
CA LEU A 13 -38.14 -9.77 25.86
C LEU A 13 -38.15 -9.43 24.35
N LEU A 14 -39.26 -9.70 23.66
CA LEU A 14 -40.25 -8.70 23.26
C LEU A 14 -39.67 -7.55 22.44
N ALA A 15 -39.79 -7.71 21.12
CA ALA A 15 -39.95 -6.59 20.20
C ALA A 15 -41.28 -5.88 20.49
N PRO A 16 -41.38 -4.61 20.12
CA PRO A 16 -42.48 -4.20 19.27
C PRO A 16 -41.93 -3.56 18.00
N GLY A 17 -42.33 -4.11 16.86
CA GLY A 17 -42.03 -3.54 15.56
C GLY A 17 -42.71 -2.19 15.35
N LEU A 18 -42.10 -1.36 14.51
CA LEU A 18 -42.80 -0.37 13.72
C LEU A 18 -42.20 -0.37 12.31
N SER A 19 -43.00 -0.93 11.41
CA SER A 19 -43.26 -0.44 10.05
C SER A 19 -42.09 0.12 9.25
N PHE A 20 -41.67 -0.66 8.25
CA PHE A 20 -41.17 -0.12 7.00
C PHE A 20 -42.29 0.69 6.33
N ALA A 21 -42.34 1.99 6.61
CA ALA A 21 -43.06 2.95 5.78
C ALA A 21 -42.07 3.46 4.73
N GLN A 22 -42.27 3.06 3.49
CA GLN A 22 -41.82 3.85 2.34
C GLN A 22 -42.62 5.15 2.38
N ASP A 23 -41.97 6.26 2.71
CA ASP A 23 -42.51 7.57 2.42
C ASP A 23 -41.50 8.34 1.57
N SER A 24 -41.94 8.61 0.35
CA SER A 24 -41.25 9.45 -0.61
C SER A 24 -41.35 10.88 -0.12
N THR A 25 -40.28 11.41 0.49
CA THR A 25 -40.18 12.85 0.69
C THR A 25 -38.82 13.37 0.24
N ARG A 26 -38.88 14.01 -0.94
CA ARG A 26 -37.90 14.92 -1.54
C ARG A 26 -37.17 15.75 -0.48
N PRO A 27 -35.82 15.73 -0.40
CA PRO A 27 -35.12 16.59 0.54
C PRO A 27 -35.09 18.03 0.02
N GLU A 28 -35.78 18.93 0.72
CA GLU A 28 -35.48 20.36 0.71
C GLU A 28 -34.06 20.62 1.23
N PRO A 29 -33.42 21.74 0.83
CA PRO A 29 -32.00 21.96 1.06
C PRO A 29 -31.74 22.36 2.52
N GLN A 30 -31.46 21.39 3.38
CA GLN A 30 -30.94 21.66 4.72
C GLN A 30 -29.48 22.16 4.62
N LYS A 31 -29.28 23.42 5.02
CA LYS A 31 -27.97 24.04 5.30
C LYS A 31 -27.17 23.16 6.27
N THR A 32 -26.35 22.28 5.70
CA THR A 32 -25.53 21.35 6.46
C THR A 32 -24.31 22.09 6.99
N ASN A 33 -24.27 22.21 8.31
CA ASN A 33 -23.15 22.75 9.07
C ASN A 33 -21.94 21.84 8.85
N LYS A 34 -20.94 22.31 8.08
CA LYS A 34 -19.77 21.56 7.56
C LYS A 34 -18.91 20.88 8.64
N LEU A 35 -19.15 21.16 9.91
CA LEU A 35 -18.40 20.60 11.03
C LEU A 35 -18.77 19.15 11.37
N ARG A 36 -19.96 18.65 10.98
CA ARG A 36 -20.40 17.29 11.33
C ARG A 36 -20.05 16.20 10.31
N LEU A 37 -19.61 16.56 9.11
CA LEU A 37 -19.13 15.58 8.11
C LEU A 37 -17.74 15.00 8.45
N PHE A 38 -17.02 15.60 9.39
CA PHE A 38 -15.71 15.11 9.83
C PHE A 38 -15.76 13.95 10.83
N LYS A 39 -16.93 13.62 11.40
CA LYS A 39 -17.01 12.66 12.52
C LYS A 39 -17.54 11.27 12.15
N ALA A 40 -17.91 11.02 10.90
CA ALA A 40 -18.53 9.74 10.50
C ALA A 40 -17.93 9.07 9.25
N GLY A 41 -16.83 9.57 8.67
CA GLY A 41 -16.26 8.96 7.45
C GLY A 41 -14.86 9.44 7.08
N GLY A 42 -13.98 9.67 8.05
CA GLY A 42 -12.65 10.25 7.80
C GLY A 42 -11.60 9.82 8.82
N ILE A 43 -11.37 8.52 8.96
CA ILE A 43 -10.19 7.99 9.66
C ILE A 43 -9.15 7.63 8.60
N GLY A 44 -8.49 8.67 8.12
CA GLY A 44 -7.42 8.63 7.14
C GLY A 44 -7.15 10.09 6.76
N CYS A 45 -5.99 10.61 7.14
CA CYS A 45 -5.58 12.03 7.00
C CYS A 45 -5.95 13.01 8.14
N ALA A 46 -6.04 12.58 9.40
CA ALA A 46 -6.13 13.51 10.54
C ALA A 46 -4.77 13.78 11.23
N ALA A 47 -3.69 13.05 10.90
CA ALA A 47 -2.38 13.25 11.52
C ALA A 47 -1.55 14.39 10.89
N GLY A 48 -1.91 14.86 9.68
CA GLY A 48 -1.20 15.95 8.98
C GLY A 48 -1.70 17.36 9.27
N ALA A 49 -2.88 17.51 9.89
CA ALA A 49 -3.50 18.82 10.13
C ALA A 49 -2.84 19.62 11.28
N GLY A 50 -2.04 18.97 12.14
CA GLY A 50 -1.42 19.62 13.29
C GLY A 50 -0.28 20.60 12.96
N ILE A 51 0.43 20.39 11.84
CA ILE A 51 1.61 21.20 11.48
C ILE A 51 1.22 22.40 10.61
N ALA A 52 0.19 22.27 9.76
CA ALA A 52 -0.33 23.38 8.95
C ALA A 52 -1.04 24.45 9.80
N LEU A 53 -1.54 24.08 10.99
CA LEU A 53 -2.18 25.02 11.91
C LEU A 53 -1.15 25.90 12.65
N LEU A 54 0.11 25.44 12.76
CA LEU A 54 1.21 26.22 13.35
C LEU A 54 1.90 27.18 12.37
N THR A 55 1.82 26.93 11.06
CA THR A 55 2.59 27.68 10.03
C THR A 55 1.77 28.70 9.23
N GLY A 56 0.47 28.81 9.47
CA GLY A 56 -0.38 29.92 8.97
C GLY A 56 -0.63 29.99 7.46
N LYS A 57 -0.05 29.08 6.66
CA LYS A 57 -0.18 29.08 5.19
C LYS A 57 -1.30 28.14 4.73
N LYS A 58 -2.51 28.69 4.63
CA LYS A 58 -3.74 27.97 4.26
C LYS A 58 -3.73 27.43 2.82
N ASP A 59 -2.88 27.96 1.94
CA ASP A 59 -2.87 27.61 0.52
C ASP A 59 -1.99 26.38 0.19
N LYS A 60 -1.31 25.82 1.18
CA LYS A 60 -0.43 24.63 1.05
C LYS A 60 -0.98 23.39 1.77
N ALA A 61 -2.14 23.50 2.41
CA ALA A 61 -2.73 22.44 3.22
C ALA A 61 -3.20 21.22 2.40
N LEU A 62 -3.50 21.40 1.10
CA LEU A 62 -3.96 20.31 0.24
C LEU A 62 -2.82 19.43 -0.30
N THR A 63 -1.59 19.94 -0.36
CA THR A 63 -0.42 19.20 -0.88
C THR A 63 0.19 18.22 0.12
N VAL A 64 -0.27 18.23 1.37
CA VAL A 64 0.26 17.39 2.46
C VAL A 64 -0.40 16.00 2.52
N CYS A 65 -1.38 15.69 1.66
CA CYS A 65 -2.05 14.39 1.65
C CYS A 65 -1.36 13.25 0.86
N ALA A 66 -0.14 13.43 0.34
CA ALA A 66 0.53 12.40 -0.47
C ALA A 66 1.92 11.97 0.01
N ALA A 67 2.44 12.57 1.09
CA ALA A 67 3.65 12.09 1.75
C ALA A 67 3.20 11.31 2.98
N GLY A 68 3.17 9.98 2.87
CA GLY A 68 3.09 9.11 4.04
C GLY A 68 4.10 9.62 5.07
N ALA A 69 3.61 9.99 6.24
CA ALA A 69 4.41 10.55 7.31
C ALA A 69 5.32 9.46 7.89
N ILE A 70 6.38 9.10 7.15
CA ILE A 70 7.50 8.38 7.71
C ILE A 70 8.31 9.41 8.49
N VAL A 71 8.38 9.21 9.81
CA VAL A 71 9.21 9.99 10.73
C VAL A 71 10.67 9.54 10.54
N GLY A 72 11.19 9.69 9.32
CA GLY A 72 12.59 9.45 8.97
C GLY A 72 13.27 10.79 8.73
N GLY A 73 14.43 11.02 9.34
CA GLY A 73 15.29 12.14 8.95
C GLY A 73 15.84 11.94 7.54
N ILE A 74 16.46 12.98 6.96
CA ILE A 74 17.03 12.96 5.60
C ILE A 74 17.94 11.74 5.38
N ALA A 75 18.75 11.37 6.38
CA ALA A 75 19.65 10.22 6.32
C ALA A 75 18.93 8.88 6.10
N SER A 76 17.72 8.71 6.65
CA SER A 76 16.93 7.49 6.48
C SER A 76 16.48 7.31 5.03
N TYR A 77 16.04 8.39 4.38
CA TYR A 77 15.63 8.36 2.99
C TYR A 77 16.81 8.13 2.04
N GLN A 78 17.97 8.74 2.33
CA GLN A 78 19.18 8.51 1.55
C GLN A 78 19.67 7.07 1.64
N ALA A 79 19.66 6.46 2.84
CA ALA A 79 20.03 5.05 3.02
C ALA A 79 19.10 4.12 2.23
N GLN A 80 17.78 4.36 2.30
CA GLN A 80 16.82 3.60 1.50
C GLN A 80 17.07 3.77 0.01
N LEU A 81 17.19 5.01 -0.49
CA LEU A 81 17.45 5.25 -1.90
C LEU A 81 18.73 4.58 -2.38
N LYS A 82 19.79 4.56 -1.56
CA LYS A 82 21.04 3.87 -1.89
C LYS A 82 20.80 2.37 -2.13
N GLU A 83 20.11 1.69 -1.23
CA GLU A 83 19.81 0.26 -1.36
C GLU A 83 19.02 -0.05 -2.64
N PHE A 84 18.01 0.77 -2.97
CA PHE A 84 17.23 0.61 -4.19
C PHE A 84 18.04 0.93 -5.46
N ARG A 85 18.97 1.89 -5.40
CA ARG A 85 19.89 2.21 -6.51
C ARG A 85 20.94 1.12 -6.75
N GLU A 86 21.41 0.47 -5.68
CA GLU A 86 22.29 -0.70 -5.79
C GLU A 86 21.55 -1.86 -6.48
N LEU A 87 20.30 -2.14 -6.07
CA LEU A 87 19.45 -3.10 -6.76
C LEU A 87 19.21 -2.73 -8.24
N GLU A 88 19.00 -1.45 -8.54
CA GLU A 88 18.85 -0.96 -9.92
C GLU A 88 20.09 -1.28 -10.77
N ALA A 89 21.29 -0.97 -10.25
CA ALA A 89 22.55 -1.18 -10.95
C ALA A 89 22.78 -2.68 -11.25
N GLU A 90 22.44 -3.54 -10.29
CA GLU A 90 22.63 -4.98 -10.42
C GLU A 90 21.59 -5.63 -11.31
N ALA A 91 20.34 -5.18 -11.26
CA ALA A 91 19.29 -5.59 -12.18
C ALA A 91 19.67 -5.21 -13.63
N LYS A 92 20.22 -4.00 -13.83
CA LYS A 92 20.77 -3.59 -15.13
C LYS A 92 21.94 -4.47 -15.57
N ALA A 93 22.87 -4.79 -14.66
CA ALA A 93 23.97 -5.72 -14.95
C ALA A 93 23.49 -7.15 -15.24
N ALA A 94 22.32 -7.52 -14.73
CA ALA A 94 21.64 -8.77 -15.04
C ALA A 94 20.95 -8.79 -16.42
N GLY A 95 20.85 -7.63 -17.09
CA GLY A 95 20.17 -7.48 -18.38
C GLY A 95 18.69 -7.06 -18.27
N LEU A 96 18.24 -6.68 -17.07
CA LEU A 96 16.88 -6.18 -16.82
C LEU A 96 16.83 -4.66 -17.01
N ASP A 97 15.65 -4.12 -17.36
CA ASP A 97 15.43 -2.67 -17.35
C ASP A 97 14.86 -2.27 -15.98
N ALA A 98 15.75 -1.85 -15.08
CA ALA A 98 15.39 -1.38 -13.76
C ALA A 98 15.54 0.14 -13.64
N GLN A 99 14.61 0.81 -12.96
CA GLN A 99 14.67 2.26 -12.74
C GLN A 99 14.12 2.62 -11.36
N VAL A 100 14.91 3.37 -10.59
CA VAL A 100 14.44 4.03 -9.35
C VAL A 100 13.95 5.43 -9.68
N HIS A 101 12.70 5.68 -9.36
CA HIS A 101 12.05 6.97 -9.39
C HIS A 101 12.02 7.56 -7.98
N THR A 102 12.34 8.85 -7.87
CA THR A 102 12.38 9.58 -6.61
C THR A 102 11.38 10.73 -6.62
N LYS A 103 11.01 11.19 -5.42
CA LYS A 103 10.22 12.40 -5.22
C LYS A 103 10.77 13.17 -4.03
N THR A 104 10.56 14.49 -4.02
CA THR A 104 10.92 15.33 -2.89
C THR A 104 9.84 15.25 -1.81
N VAL A 105 10.23 15.04 -0.56
CA VAL A 105 9.36 15.05 0.61
C VAL A 105 9.86 16.07 1.62
N GLU A 106 8.94 16.70 2.35
CA GLU A 106 9.31 17.55 3.49
C GLU A 106 9.55 16.67 4.72
N THR A 107 10.67 16.91 5.39
CA THR A 107 11.05 16.26 6.65
C THR A 107 11.22 17.31 7.75
N LYS A 108 11.43 16.86 8.98
CA LYS A 108 11.72 17.77 10.11
C LYS A 108 13.02 18.56 9.94
N ASP A 109 13.96 18.01 9.17
CA ASP A 109 15.31 18.55 8.98
C ASP A 109 15.47 19.31 7.65
N GLY A 110 14.38 19.45 6.88
CA GLY A 110 14.38 20.07 5.54
C GLY A 110 13.79 19.15 4.48
N GLN A 111 14.05 19.43 3.20
CA GLN A 111 13.59 18.61 2.09
C GLN A 111 14.52 17.39 1.89
N ALA A 112 13.94 16.22 1.64
CA ALA A 112 14.68 15.00 1.29
C ALA A 112 14.17 14.43 -0.04
N GLU A 113 15.05 13.75 -0.78
CA GLU A 113 14.59 12.83 -1.83
C GLU A 113 14.21 11.49 -1.19
N ALA A 114 13.03 10.99 -1.54
CA ALA A 114 12.51 9.71 -1.10
C ALA A 114 12.19 8.81 -2.30
N LEU A 115 12.12 7.50 -2.07
CA LEU A 115 11.65 6.55 -3.07
C LEU A 115 10.20 6.87 -3.44
N ASP A 116 9.95 7.09 -4.73
CA ASP A 116 8.59 7.11 -5.26
C ASP A 116 8.19 5.70 -5.70
N LYS A 117 9.02 5.09 -6.55
CA LYS A 117 8.89 3.69 -6.94
C LYS A 117 10.17 3.13 -7.54
N LEU A 118 10.36 1.84 -7.42
CA LEU A 118 11.27 1.05 -8.25
C LEU A 118 10.42 0.32 -9.30
N VAL A 119 10.85 0.33 -10.56
CA VAL A 119 10.28 -0.51 -11.62
C VAL A 119 11.39 -1.41 -12.16
N ILE A 120 11.16 -2.72 -12.17
CA ILE A 120 12.03 -3.71 -12.82
C ILE A 120 11.23 -4.39 -13.92
N ARG A 121 11.54 -4.09 -15.17
CA ARG A 121 11.01 -4.79 -16.33
C ARG A 121 11.88 -5.99 -16.64
N TYR A 122 11.24 -7.10 -16.98
CA TYR A 122 11.91 -8.36 -17.26
C TYR A 122 11.37 -8.96 -18.56
N PRO A 123 12.22 -9.63 -19.35
CA PRO A 123 11.75 -10.36 -20.52
C PRO A 123 11.01 -11.62 -20.08
N ALA A 124 9.93 -11.97 -20.78
CA ALA A 124 9.13 -13.17 -20.47
C ALA A 124 9.98 -14.47 -20.49
N ALA A 125 10.96 -14.54 -21.39
CA ALA A 125 11.87 -15.68 -21.51
C ALA A 125 12.70 -15.94 -20.25
N ASP A 126 13.00 -14.91 -19.46
CA ASP A 126 13.77 -15.04 -18.22
C ASP A 126 12.97 -15.64 -17.07
N MET A 127 11.68 -15.94 -17.26
CA MET A 127 10.80 -16.56 -16.26
C MET A 127 10.46 -18.02 -16.58
N GLN A 128 11.03 -18.59 -17.66
CA GLN A 128 10.72 -19.94 -18.12
C GLN A 128 11.96 -20.69 -18.64
N PRO A 129 12.88 -21.17 -17.77
CA PRO A 129 12.93 -21.05 -16.31
C PRO A 129 13.56 -19.73 -15.86
N VAL A 130 13.48 -19.43 -14.55
CA VAL A 130 14.10 -18.22 -13.98
C VAL A 130 15.61 -18.22 -14.23
N SER A 131 16.11 -17.24 -14.96
CA SER A 131 17.54 -17.12 -15.23
C SER A 131 18.32 -16.92 -13.92
N ALA A 132 19.56 -17.40 -13.83
CA ALA A 132 20.36 -17.26 -12.61
C ALA A 132 20.55 -15.80 -12.19
N LYS A 133 20.71 -14.89 -13.16
CA LYS A 133 20.89 -13.45 -12.90
C LYS A 133 19.59 -12.79 -12.43
N THR A 134 18.47 -13.18 -13.04
CA THR A 134 17.13 -12.72 -12.60
C THR A 134 16.82 -13.25 -11.21
N GLY A 135 17.15 -14.53 -10.92
CA GLY A 135 17.04 -15.12 -9.60
C GLY A 135 17.82 -14.35 -8.53
N ALA A 136 19.08 -14.00 -8.81
CA ALA A 136 19.90 -13.18 -7.90
C ALA A 136 19.32 -11.77 -7.68
N THR A 137 18.73 -11.17 -8.71
CA THR A 137 18.02 -9.88 -8.57
C THR A 137 16.80 -10.02 -7.67
N LEU A 138 16.01 -11.10 -7.82
CA LEU A 138 14.87 -11.40 -6.98
C LEU A 138 15.28 -11.71 -5.54
N ASP A 139 16.43 -12.34 -5.31
CA ASP A 139 16.98 -12.58 -3.97
C ASP A 139 17.27 -11.27 -3.22
N LYS A 140 17.88 -10.31 -3.91
CA LYS A 140 18.21 -8.99 -3.34
C LYS A 140 16.97 -8.14 -3.14
N LEU A 141 16.06 -8.13 -4.11
CA LEU A 141 14.75 -7.50 -3.93
C LEU A 141 14.04 -8.10 -2.71
N ALA A 142 14.04 -9.42 -2.56
CA ALA A 142 13.45 -10.07 -1.40
C ALA A 142 14.12 -9.65 -0.09
N ALA A 143 15.45 -9.52 -0.07
CA ALA A 143 16.17 -9.05 1.11
C ALA A 143 15.75 -7.62 1.50
N LEU A 144 15.64 -6.70 0.54
CA LEU A 144 15.19 -5.32 0.78
C LEU A 144 13.75 -5.28 1.30
N LEU A 145 12.84 -6.02 0.67
CA LEU A 145 11.43 -6.07 1.09
C LEU A 145 11.28 -6.60 2.54
N LYS A 146 12.11 -7.57 2.93
CA LYS A 146 12.13 -8.11 4.31
C LYS A 146 12.77 -7.16 5.32
N ALA A 147 13.80 -6.43 4.90
CA ALA A 147 14.49 -5.47 5.76
C ALA A 147 13.65 -4.20 6.00
N SER A 148 12.76 -3.87 5.06
CA SER A 148 11.88 -2.71 5.15
C SER A 148 11.03 -2.74 6.41
N LYS A 149 11.15 -1.68 7.21
CA LYS A 149 10.28 -1.42 8.37
C LYS A 149 8.92 -0.87 7.96
N GLU A 150 8.86 -0.29 6.77
CA GLU A 150 7.65 0.28 6.19
C GLU A 150 6.95 -0.75 5.32
N LYS A 151 5.62 -0.70 5.31
CA LYS A 151 4.81 -1.56 4.45
C LYS A 151 4.89 -1.06 3.01
N LEU A 152 5.59 -1.80 2.15
CA LEU A 152 5.71 -1.50 0.72
C LEU A 152 4.57 -2.16 -0.06
N THR A 153 4.18 -1.55 -1.16
CA THR A 153 3.33 -2.17 -2.18
C THR A 153 4.22 -2.77 -3.25
N VAL A 154 4.00 -4.03 -3.59
CA VAL A 154 4.69 -4.76 -4.66
C VAL A 154 3.67 -5.13 -5.72
N GLY A 155 3.74 -4.45 -6.86
CA GLY A 155 2.90 -4.67 -8.03
C GLY A 155 3.54 -5.62 -9.02
N PHE A 156 2.73 -6.48 -9.63
CA PHE A 156 3.13 -7.42 -10.66
C PHE A 156 2.26 -7.24 -11.89
N SER A 157 2.86 -6.96 -13.03
CA SER A 157 2.15 -6.83 -14.31
C SER A 157 2.81 -7.67 -15.39
N GLY A 158 2.04 -8.02 -16.41
CA GLY A 158 2.49 -8.81 -17.55
C GLY A 158 1.31 -9.41 -18.31
N ALA A 159 1.37 -9.40 -19.63
CA ALA A 159 0.28 -9.83 -20.50
C ALA A 159 -0.07 -11.31 -20.35
N ASP A 160 0.91 -12.19 -20.21
CA ASP A 160 0.69 -13.60 -19.89
C ASP A 160 0.67 -13.80 -18.37
N ALA A 161 -0.46 -14.26 -17.84
CA ALA A 161 -0.64 -14.46 -16.42
C ALA A 161 0.29 -15.56 -15.86
N ALA A 162 0.56 -16.64 -16.60
CA ALA A 162 1.42 -17.72 -16.13
C ALA A 162 2.88 -17.24 -16.00
N VAL A 163 3.36 -16.43 -16.94
CA VAL A 163 4.70 -15.80 -16.86
C VAL A 163 4.76 -14.77 -15.73
N CYS A 164 3.75 -13.90 -15.63
CA CYS A 164 3.70 -12.83 -14.64
C CYS A 164 3.62 -13.34 -13.19
N GLN A 165 3.02 -14.51 -12.97
CA GLN A 165 2.95 -15.13 -11.65
C GLN A 165 4.29 -15.71 -11.16
N VAL A 166 5.27 -15.93 -12.06
CA VAL A 166 6.57 -16.50 -11.66
C VAL A 166 7.28 -15.60 -10.63
N PRO A 167 7.48 -14.29 -10.85
CA PRO A 167 8.01 -13.38 -9.83
C PRO A 167 7.24 -13.38 -8.50
N VAL A 168 5.91 -13.48 -8.54
CA VAL A 168 5.06 -13.50 -7.34
C VAL A 168 5.43 -14.72 -6.49
N VAL A 169 5.43 -15.89 -7.10
CA VAL A 169 5.75 -17.16 -6.45
C VAL A 169 7.19 -17.17 -5.95
N GLU A 170 8.14 -16.68 -6.75
CA GLU A 170 9.55 -16.63 -6.39
C GLU A 170 9.79 -15.71 -5.18
N LEU A 171 9.17 -14.53 -5.13
CA LEU A 171 9.28 -13.62 -3.99
C LEU A 171 8.52 -14.15 -2.75
N ALA A 172 7.38 -14.82 -2.95
CA ALA A 172 6.65 -15.48 -1.88
C ALA A 172 7.48 -16.59 -1.22
N LYS A 173 8.13 -17.47 -2.01
CA LYS A 173 9.04 -18.52 -1.51
C LYS A 173 10.18 -17.96 -0.66
N ARG A 174 10.65 -16.75 -0.99
CA ARG A 174 11.71 -16.04 -0.25
C ARG A 174 11.21 -15.34 1.02
N GLY A 175 9.90 -15.42 1.30
CA GLY A 175 9.22 -14.77 2.41
C GLY A 175 9.10 -13.25 2.26
N ALA A 176 9.32 -12.70 1.06
CA ALA A 176 9.44 -11.26 0.83
C ALA A 176 8.11 -10.50 0.89
N LEU A 177 6.99 -11.19 0.64
CA LEU A 177 5.67 -10.56 0.51
C LEU A 177 4.88 -10.53 1.82
N GLN A 178 5.43 -11.06 2.92
CA GLN A 178 4.71 -11.16 4.21
C GLN A 178 4.38 -9.80 4.84
N ASN A 179 5.25 -8.79 4.64
CA ASN A 179 5.08 -7.43 5.14
C ASN A 179 4.83 -6.43 4.00
N ALA A 180 4.28 -6.89 2.89
CA ALA A 180 3.97 -6.07 1.71
C ALA A 180 2.47 -6.12 1.38
N THR A 181 1.98 -5.07 0.72
CA THR A 181 0.72 -5.15 -0.03
C THR A 181 1.05 -5.69 -1.42
N VAL A 182 0.40 -6.76 -1.85
CA VAL A 182 0.57 -7.31 -3.21
C VAL A 182 -0.51 -6.70 -4.11
N ASP A 183 -0.09 -6.06 -5.20
CA ASP A 183 -0.96 -5.62 -6.29
C ASP A 183 -0.77 -6.54 -7.49
N ASP A 184 -1.67 -7.51 -7.63
CA ASP A 184 -1.63 -8.48 -8.73
C ASP A 184 -2.38 -7.92 -9.94
N GLN A 185 -1.63 -7.53 -10.96
CA GLN A 185 -2.13 -7.06 -12.26
C GLN A 185 -1.72 -8.01 -13.38
N CYS A 186 -1.42 -9.27 -13.06
CA CYS A 186 -1.10 -10.28 -14.06
C CYS A 186 -2.25 -10.51 -15.05
N GLY A 187 -1.91 -10.74 -16.31
CA GLY A 187 -2.83 -10.76 -17.45
C GLY A 187 -3.01 -9.40 -18.14
N ARG A 188 -2.32 -8.35 -17.68
CA ARG A 188 -2.42 -6.98 -18.23
C ARG A 188 -1.05 -6.29 -18.28
N GLY A 189 -0.85 -5.48 -19.32
CA GLY A 189 0.31 -4.60 -19.47
C GLY A 189 1.64 -5.30 -19.75
N ASP A 190 2.72 -4.54 -19.65
CA ASP A 190 4.08 -5.03 -19.83
C ASP A 190 4.56 -5.84 -18.60
N TYR A 191 5.51 -6.73 -18.81
CA TYR A 191 6.15 -7.51 -17.75
C TYR A 191 7.00 -6.61 -16.84
N ALA A 192 6.50 -6.37 -15.63
CA ALA A 192 7.19 -5.54 -14.65
C ALA A 192 6.88 -5.94 -13.20
N ILE A 193 7.86 -5.71 -12.34
CA ILE A 193 7.72 -5.68 -10.89
C ILE A 193 7.85 -4.22 -10.47
N THR A 194 6.85 -3.70 -9.77
CA THR A 194 6.88 -2.33 -9.23
C THR A 194 6.90 -2.38 -7.71
N VAL A 195 7.74 -1.58 -7.07
CA VAL A 195 7.79 -1.47 -5.61
C VAL A 195 7.62 -0.02 -5.23
N SER A 196 6.63 0.30 -4.41
CA SER A 196 6.36 1.66 -3.96
C SER A 196 6.00 1.71 -2.48
N PRO A 197 6.38 2.77 -1.75
CA PRO A 197 5.94 2.97 -0.36
C PRO A 197 4.48 3.42 -0.24
N ILE A 198 3.81 3.74 -1.35
CA ILE A 198 2.39 4.12 -1.39
C ILE A 198 1.67 3.19 -2.38
N PRO A 199 0.52 2.59 -2.03
CA PRO A 199 -0.27 1.82 -3.00
C PRO A 199 -0.72 2.71 -4.16
N ASP A 200 -0.51 2.26 -5.40
CA ASP A 200 -1.04 2.91 -6.61
C ASP A 200 -2.56 2.64 -6.64
N VAL A 201 -3.33 3.48 -5.94
CA VAL A 201 -4.80 3.49 -6.04
C VAL A 201 -5.19 4.14 -7.36
N ARG A 202 -5.31 3.30 -8.39
CA ARG A 202 -5.95 3.67 -9.67
C ARG A 202 -7.44 3.40 -9.65
#